data_AF-A0A418Y871-F1
#
_entry.id   AF-A0A418Y871-F1
#
_cell.length_a   1.000
_cell.length_b   1.000
_cell.length_c   1.000
_cell.angle_alpha   90.00
_cell.angle_beta   90.00
_cell.angle_gamma   90.00
#
_symmetry.space_group_name_H-M   'P 1'
#
loop_
_entity.id
_entity.type
_entity.pdbx_description
1 polymer ?
#
loop_
_entity_poly.entity_id
_entity_poly.type
_entity_poly.pdbx_seq_one_letter_code
_entity_poly.pdbx_strand_id
1 'polypeptide(L)'
;KIGLQHEVNRDTMVYGLFSTGHKGVAYDLTSGLTAAVAKKQPVPAETAKNYELGAKLSLLDNRAMLNLAVFRTDFKGFQQSAGFFDADGLFRTTLHSIGSLRTSGFEADGNWRVNRELVLNGSLAYTKAIVTEFENGPCYSVMNAAGTAAVPGGNCAPNPKYNNTNVADLRGKTLPNAPKVKINLGAQYDLALPDRSFDAFVTAAYRWQSATQFSLNQDPETIQAAYGLANIGFGIKAKTDAYKLSFFVNNLFDKRYATGLGNTIGSIYSVRAPNANPHLVNITQWMPARDYTRYFGVRLDMSF
;
A
#
# COMPACT_ATOMS: atom_id res chain seq x y z
N LYS A 1 -8.90 25.51 0.96
CA LYS A 1 -9.32 24.64 -0.17
C LYS A 1 -10.05 25.52 -1.18
N ILE A 2 -9.73 25.43 -2.47
CA ILE A 2 -10.41 26.14 -3.57
C ILE A 2 -10.74 25.10 -4.63
N GLY A 3 -11.99 25.05 -5.10
CA GLY A 3 -12.41 24.14 -6.16
C GLY A 3 -13.35 24.82 -7.12
N LEU A 4 -13.29 24.40 -8.38
CA LEU A 4 -14.18 24.81 -9.45
C LEU A 4 -14.77 23.56 -10.08
N GLN A 5 -16.08 23.57 -10.33
CA GLN A 5 -16.77 22.51 -11.06
C GLN A 5 -17.62 23.10 -12.17
N HIS A 6 -17.80 22.35 -13.24
CA HIS A 6 -18.64 22.72 -14.37
C HIS A 6 -19.43 21.50 -14.86
N GLU A 7 -20.75 21.64 -14.87
CA GLU A 7 -21.67 20.70 -15.50
C GLU A 7 -21.65 20.96 -17.01
N VAL A 8 -20.92 20.15 -17.77
CA VAL A 8 -20.81 20.28 -19.24
C VAL A 8 -22.17 19.98 -19.88
N ASN A 9 -22.89 19.00 -19.33
CA ASN A 9 -24.25 18.64 -19.66
C ASN A 9 -24.87 17.88 -18.46
N ARG A 10 -26.08 17.32 -18.62
CA ARG A 10 -26.79 16.60 -17.55
C ARG A 10 -26.07 15.32 -17.05
N ASP A 11 -25.16 14.80 -17.85
CA ASP A 11 -24.52 13.51 -17.66
C ASP A 11 -23.00 13.64 -17.44
N THR A 12 -22.44 14.85 -17.47
CA THR A 12 -20.98 15.07 -17.42
C THR A 12 -20.65 16.28 -16.57
N MET A 13 -19.89 16.04 -15.51
CA MET A 13 -19.30 17.06 -14.65
C MET A 13 -17.78 16.98 -14.72
N VAL A 14 -17.12 18.13 -14.82
CA VAL A 14 -15.67 18.24 -14.68
C VAL A 14 -15.33 19.16 -13.52
N TYR A 15 -14.25 18.89 -12.80
CA TYR A 15 -13.82 19.71 -11.68
C TYR A 15 -12.30 19.82 -11.57
N GLY A 16 -11.86 20.93 -11.01
CA GLY A 16 -10.49 21.16 -10.57
C GLY A 16 -10.47 21.53 -9.08
N LEU A 17 -9.47 21.03 -8.36
CA LEU A 17 -9.34 21.23 -6.93
C LEU A 17 -7.89 21.55 -6.55
N PHE A 18 -7.73 22.61 -5.76
CA PHE A 18 -6.51 22.93 -5.03
C PHE A 18 -6.77 22.89 -3.52
N SER A 19 -5.95 22.16 -2.79
CA SER A 19 -6.05 22.11 -1.32
C SER A 19 -4.68 22.09 -0.65
N THR A 20 -4.66 22.55 0.58
CA THR A 20 -3.49 22.47 1.46
C THR A 20 -3.90 21.75 2.74
N GLY A 21 -2.99 20.97 3.30
CA GLY A 21 -3.13 20.32 4.60
C GLY A 21 -1.87 20.49 5.43
N HIS A 22 -1.96 20.27 6.73
CA HIS A 22 -0.79 20.20 7.59
C HIS A 22 -0.93 19.09 8.62
N LYS A 23 0.20 18.56 9.07
CA LYS A 23 0.34 17.79 10.31
C LYS A 23 1.12 18.66 11.28
N GLY A 24 0.57 18.87 12.47
CA GLY A 24 1.20 19.72 13.48
C GLY A 24 2.57 19.20 13.92
N VAL A 25 3.26 19.99 14.74
CA VAL A 25 4.50 19.54 15.37
C VAL A 25 4.29 18.27 16.18
N ALA A 26 5.30 17.41 16.22
CA ALA A 26 5.22 16.13 16.93
C ALA A 26 6.39 15.98 17.90
N TYR A 27 6.17 15.16 18.94
CA TYR A 27 7.23 14.69 19.81
C TYR A 27 7.47 13.21 19.56
N ASP A 28 8.73 12.80 19.45
CA ASP A 28 9.06 11.38 19.48
C ASP A 28 8.92 10.86 20.91
N LEU A 29 7.85 10.10 21.16
CA LEU A 29 7.58 9.45 22.44
C LEU A 29 7.97 7.96 22.44
N THR A 30 8.45 7.46 21.30
CA THR A 30 8.66 6.03 21.05
C THR A 30 10.13 5.63 21.05
N SER A 31 11.03 6.57 20.73
CA SER A 31 12.46 6.38 20.93
C SER A 31 12.89 6.75 22.35
N GLY A 32 14.02 6.23 22.81
CA GLY A 32 14.56 6.56 24.14
C GLY A 32 14.85 8.05 24.29
N LEU A 33 14.41 8.65 25.40
CA LEU A 33 14.62 10.07 25.70
C LEU A 33 16.08 10.33 26.11
N THR A 34 16.94 10.61 25.14
CA THR A 34 18.32 11.07 25.37
C THR A 34 18.42 12.57 25.17
N ALA A 35 19.43 13.21 25.75
CA ALA A 35 19.70 14.64 25.58
C ALA A 35 19.82 15.04 24.09
N ALA A 36 20.33 14.14 23.25
CA ALA A 36 20.51 14.41 21.84
C ALA A 36 19.24 14.17 21.00
N VAL A 37 18.30 13.33 21.45
CA VAL A 37 16.94 13.26 20.88
C VAL A 37 16.16 14.51 21.27
N ALA A 38 16.22 14.91 22.54
CA ALA A 38 15.55 16.13 23.03
C ALA A 38 15.96 17.40 22.27
N LYS A 39 17.25 17.52 21.88
CA LYS A 39 17.74 18.65 21.05
C LYS A 39 17.14 18.74 19.65
N LYS A 40 16.58 17.65 19.12
CA LYS A 40 15.96 17.59 17.78
C LYS A 40 14.43 17.61 17.82
N GLN A 41 13.87 17.85 19.01
CA GLN A 41 12.44 18.00 19.23
C GLN A 41 12.09 19.50 19.40
N PRO A 42 10.86 19.93 19.04
CA PRO A 42 9.84 19.12 18.40
C PRO A 42 10.17 18.83 16.92
N VAL A 43 9.66 17.72 16.40
CA VAL A 43 9.68 17.45 14.96
C VAL A 43 8.86 18.53 14.26
N PRO A 44 9.41 19.21 13.23
CA PRO A 44 8.71 20.26 12.50
C PRO A 44 7.38 19.78 11.90
N ALA A 45 6.45 20.71 11.71
CA ALA A 45 5.18 20.43 11.04
C ALA A 45 5.39 19.97 9.59
N GLU A 46 4.51 19.08 9.14
CA GLU A 46 4.43 18.65 7.74
C GLU A 46 3.37 19.49 7.03
N THR A 47 3.61 19.83 5.76
CA THR A 47 2.63 20.49 4.91
C THR A 47 2.41 19.70 3.63
N ALA A 48 1.16 19.68 3.16
CA ALA A 48 0.77 19.04 1.91
C ALA A 48 0.10 20.06 0.99
N LYS A 49 0.42 20.03 -0.30
CA LYS A 49 -0.27 20.77 -1.36
C LYS A 49 -0.79 19.78 -2.39
N ASN A 50 -2.11 19.73 -2.57
CA ASN A 50 -2.78 18.84 -3.51
C ASN A 50 -3.36 19.63 -4.69
N TYR A 51 -3.18 19.07 -5.87
CA TYR A 51 -3.77 19.49 -7.13
C TYR A 51 -4.49 18.30 -7.72
N GLU A 52 -5.76 18.47 -8.06
CA GLU A 52 -6.58 17.40 -8.62
C GLU A 52 -7.46 17.95 -9.74
N LEU A 53 -7.58 17.18 -10.80
CA LEU A 53 -8.49 17.43 -11.91
C LEU A 53 -9.26 16.15 -12.16
N GLY A 54 -10.58 16.22 -12.23
CA GLY A 54 -11.41 15.04 -12.40
C GLY A 54 -12.65 15.27 -13.23
N ALA A 55 -13.28 14.16 -13.59
CA ALA A 55 -14.52 14.10 -14.33
C ALA A 55 -15.42 13.02 -13.74
N LYS A 56 -16.73 13.30 -13.73
CA LYS A 56 -17.78 12.34 -13.38
C LYS A 56 -18.73 12.22 -14.56
N LEU A 57 -18.94 10.99 -14.99
CA LEU A 57 -19.68 10.66 -16.19
C LEU A 57 -20.82 9.72 -15.82
N SER A 58 -22.04 10.10 -16.17
CA SER A 58 -23.16 9.19 -16.31
C SER A 58 -23.28 8.79 -17.77
N LEU A 59 -23.41 7.50 -18.05
CA LEU A 59 -23.36 6.96 -19.40
C LEU A 59 -24.53 5.99 -19.59
N LEU A 60 -24.94 5.79 -20.85
CA LEU A 60 -25.93 4.79 -21.24
C LEU A 60 -27.26 4.95 -20.47
N ASP A 61 -27.81 6.17 -20.41
CA ASP A 61 -29.03 6.50 -19.65
C ASP A 61 -28.95 6.11 -18.16
N ASN A 62 -27.86 6.53 -17.49
CA ASN A 62 -27.56 6.22 -16.09
C ASN A 62 -27.36 4.73 -15.80
N ARG A 63 -27.04 3.91 -16.81
CA ARG A 63 -26.71 2.50 -16.61
C ARG A 63 -25.23 2.27 -16.33
N ALA A 64 -24.38 3.24 -16.62
CA ALA A 64 -22.98 3.21 -16.23
C ALA A 64 -22.58 4.54 -15.60
N MET A 65 -21.72 4.48 -14.59
CA MET A 65 -21.04 5.65 -14.05
C MET A 65 -19.54 5.43 -14.15
N LEU A 66 -18.81 6.48 -14.53
CA LEU A 66 -17.36 6.49 -14.62
C LEU A 66 -16.82 7.77 -13.97
N ASN A 67 -16.02 7.61 -12.94
CA ASN A 67 -15.29 8.70 -12.30
C ASN A 67 -13.82 8.59 -12.68
N LEU A 68 -13.22 9.72 -13.04
CA LEU A 68 -11.82 9.82 -13.45
C LEU A 68 -11.19 10.96 -12.65
N ALA A 69 -9.96 10.75 -12.16
CA ALA A 69 -9.19 11.80 -11.51
C ALA A 69 -7.71 11.66 -11.86
N VAL A 70 -7.05 12.79 -12.06
CA VAL A 70 -5.58 12.90 -12.06
C VAL A 70 -5.20 13.79 -10.88
N PHE A 71 -4.18 13.40 -10.14
CA PHE A 71 -3.82 14.08 -8.91
C PHE A 71 -2.30 14.18 -8.73
N ARG A 72 -1.92 15.18 -7.93
CA ARG A 72 -0.56 15.36 -7.45
C ARG A 72 -0.57 16.03 -6.09
N THR A 73 0.08 15.40 -5.13
CA THR A 73 0.32 15.95 -3.80
C THR A 73 1.80 16.07 -3.53
N ASP A 74 2.25 17.28 -3.25
CA ASP A 74 3.61 17.59 -2.80
C ASP A 74 3.59 17.76 -1.27
N PHE A 75 4.37 16.94 -0.58
CA PHE A 75 4.58 16.98 0.86
C PHE A 75 5.93 17.59 1.19
N LYS A 76 5.96 18.51 2.16
CA LYS A 76 7.19 19.07 2.72
C LYS A 76 7.23 18.83 4.22
N GLY A 77 8.40 18.44 4.70
CA GLY A 77 8.63 18.16 6.10
C GLY A 77 7.95 16.87 6.57
N PHE A 78 7.88 15.85 5.71
CA PHE A 78 7.09 14.64 5.96
C PHE A 78 7.54 13.91 7.24
N GLN A 79 6.64 13.69 8.19
CA GLN A 79 7.00 13.12 9.48
C GLN A 79 6.97 11.59 9.43
N GLN A 80 8.13 10.95 9.54
CA GLN A 80 8.28 9.50 9.53
C GLN A 80 9.36 9.05 10.53
N SER A 81 9.13 7.92 11.20
CA SER A 81 10.21 7.27 11.94
C SER A 81 11.13 6.56 10.96
N ALA A 82 12.40 6.95 10.95
CA ALA A 82 13.41 6.42 10.03
C ALA A 82 14.78 6.36 10.71
N GLY A 83 15.62 5.43 10.23
CA GLY A 83 17.03 5.38 10.57
C GLY A 83 17.82 6.47 9.82
N PHE A 84 18.68 7.22 10.51
CA PHE A 84 19.59 8.20 9.90
C PHE A 84 20.84 8.39 10.76
N PHE A 85 21.87 9.00 10.18
CA PHE A 85 23.08 9.38 10.91
C PHE A 85 23.05 10.85 11.30
N ASP A 86 23.40 11.15 12.54
CA ASP A 86 23.61 12.53 12.99
C ASP A 86 24.89 13.11 12.36
N ALA A 87 25.08 14.43 12.45
CA ALA A 87 26.29 15.09 11.94
C ALA A 87 27.58 14.59 12.63
N ASP A 88 27.45 13.99 13.82
CA ASP A 88 28.52 13.33 14.56
C ASP A 88 28.80 11.87 14.10
N GLY A 89 28.02 11.35 13.14
CA GLY A 89 28.15 9.98 12.62
C GLY A 89 27.45 8.90 13.44
N LEU A 90 26.64 9.25 14.45
CA LEU A 90 25.88 8.27 15.23
C LEU A 90 24.56 7.88 14.55
N PHE A 91 24.31 6.58 14.41
CA PHE A 91 23.04 6.06 13.87
C PHE A 91 21.90 6.20 14.88
N ARG A 92 20.74 6.66 14.41
CA ARG A 92 19.52 6.84 15.22
C ARG A 92 18.29 6.41 14.47
N THR A 93 17.32 5.86 15.19
CA THR A 93 15.97 5.59 14.68
C THR A 93 14.98 6.37 15.53
N THR A 94 14.50 7.50 15.02
CA THR A 94 13.58 8.38 15.74
C THR A 94 12.53 8.93 14.77
N LEU A 95 11.40 9.40 15.30
CA LEU A 95 10.49 10.24 14.53
C LEU A 95 11.24 11.51 14.11
N HIS A 96 11.31 11.75 12.80
CA HIS A 96 11.91 12.96 12.24
C HIS A 96 11.15 13.38 10.98
N SER A 97 11.40 14.62 10.57
CA SER A 97 10.92 15.16 9.31
C SER A 97 11.86 14.70 8.18
N ILE A 98 11.40 13.76 7.34
CA ILE A 98 12.12 13.24 6.17
C ILE A 98 11.86 14.11 4.95
N GLY A 99 12.60 15.21 4.83
CA GLY A 99 12.65 16.06 3.64
C GLY A 99 11.30 16.28 2.95
N SER A 100 11.22 15.94 1.66
CA SER A 100 10.03 16.18 0.83
C SER A 100 9.62 14.92 0.06
N LEU A 101 8.31 14.67 -0.05
CA LEU A 101 7.73 13.54 -0.81
C LEU A 101 6.76 14.04 -1.88
N ARG A 102 6.52 13.21 -2.90
CA ARG A 102 5.47 13.45 -3.90
C ARG A 102 4.68 12.19 -4.14
N THR A 103 3.36 12.32 -4.10
CA THR A 103 2.45 11.34 -4.68
C THR A 103 1.80 11.96 -5.92
N SER A 104 1.70 11.18 -6.98
CA SER A 104 1.03 11.62 -8.21
C SER A 104 0.51 10.43 -8.96
N GLY A 105 -0.61 10.62 -9.66
CA GLY A 105 -1.28 9.48 -10.24
C GLY A 105 -2.54 9.81 -10.98
N PHE A 106 -3.23 8.76 -11.36
CA PHE A 106 -4.59 8.83 -11.83
C PHE A 106 -5.41 7.68 -11.27
N GLU A 107 -6.69 7.93 -11.10
CA GLU A 107 -7.67 6.97 -10.62
C GLU A 107 -8.86 6.95 -11.57
N ALA A 108 -9.40 5.75 -11.77
CA ALA A 108 -10.64 5.53 -12.47
C ALA A 108 -11.47 4.55 -11.66
N ASP A 109 -12.74 4.86 -11.42
CA ASP A 109 -13.69 3.93 -10.83
C ASP A 109 -15.01 3.98 -11.59
N GLY A 110 -15.70 2.85 -11.63
CA GLY A 110 -16.97 2.79 -12.34
C GLY A 110 -17.81 1.60 -11.97
N ASN A 111 -19.08 1.73 -12.31
CA ASN A 111 -20.08 0.69 -12.23
C ASN A 111 -20.87 0.65 -13.53
N TRP A 112 -21.31 -0.53 -13.93
CA TRP A 112 -22.07 -0.72 -15.17
C TRP A 112 -23.09 -1.83 -15.02
N ARG A 113 -24.37 -1.45 -15.15
CA ARG A 113 -25.51 -2.36 -15.25
C ARG A 113 -25.73 -2.79 -16.70
N VAL A 114 -25.03 -3.84 -17.09
CA VAL A 114 -24.99 -4.39 -18.46
C VAL A 114 -26.37 -4.86 -18.93
N ASN A 115 -27.18 -5.41 -18.03
CA ASN A 115 -28.61 -5.71 -18.21
C ASN A 115 -29.28 -5.82 -16.83
N ARG A 116 -30.40 -6.53 -16.68
CA ARG A 116 -31.07 -6.66 -15.37
C ARG A 116 -30.37 -7.67 -14.46
N GLU A 117 -29.62 -8.58 -15.07
CA GLU A 117 -29.00 -9.74 -14.46
C GLU A 117 -27.52 -9.49 -14.13
N LEU A 118 -26.81 -8.74 -14.97
CA LEU A 118 -25.36 -8.53 -14.89
C LEU A 118 -25.02 -7.09 -14.48
N VAL A 119 -24.32 -6.98 -13.36
CA VAL A 119 -23.68 -5.76 -12.88
C VAL A 119 -22.18 -5.97 -12.82
N LEU A 120 -21.43 -5.03 -13.40
CA LEU A 120 -19.98 -4.95 -13.33
C LEU A 120 -19.57 -3.74 -12.51
N ASN A 121 -18.46 -3.84 -11.79
CA ASN A 121 -17.79 -2.70 -11.17
C ASN A 121 -16.29 -2.84 -11.32
N GLY A 122 -15.60 -1.72 -11.32
CA GLY A 122 -14.16 -1.68 -11.51
C GLY A 122 -13.54 -0.45 -10.89
N SER A 123 -12.30 -0.59 -10.44
CA SER A 123 -11.43 0.52 -10.09
C SER A 123 -10.00 0.24 -10.53
N LEU A 124 -9.31 1.29 -10.94
CA LEU A 124 -7.91 1.32 -11.33
C LEU A 124 -7.27 2.52 -10.67
N ALA A 125 -6.14 2.32 -10.01
CA ALA A 125 -5.30 3.39 -9.49
C ALA A 125 -3.88 3.20 -9.99
N TYR A 126 -3.31 4.23 -10.60
CA TYR A 126 -1.87 4.36 -10.80
C TYR A 126 -1.34 5.43 -9.84
N THR A 127 -0.50 5.05 -8.89
CA THR A 127 0.05 5.96 -7.88
C THR A 127 1.57 5.84 -7.83
N LYS A 128 2.26 6.89 -8.27
CA LYS A 128 3.70 7.04 -8.09
C LYS A 128 3.97 7.85 -6.83
N ALA A 129 4.39 7.16 -5.77
CA ALA A 129 4.79 7.76 -4.50
C ALA A 129 6.33 7.73 -4.37
N ILE A 130 6.98 8.88 -4.43
CA ILE A 130 8.43 8.99 -4.42
C ILE A 130 8.93 9.95 -3.34
N VAL A 131 10.14 9.68 -2.86
CA VAL A 131 10.94 10.65 -2.13
C VAL A 131 11.50 11.67 -3.11
N THR A 132 11.35 12.96 -2.83
CA THR A 132 11.90 14.04 -3.66
C THR A 132 13.17 14.65 -3.07
N GLU A 133 13.35 14.53 -1.75
CA GLU A 133 14.54 15.01 -1.05
C GLU A 133 14.76 14.17 0.20
N PHE A 134 15.85 13.39 0.25
CA PHE A 134 16.34 12.72 1.46
C PHE A 134 17.76 12.17 1.23
N GLU A 135 18.78 13.01 1.45
CA GLU A 135 20.20 12.69 1.19
C GLU A 135 20.86 11.85 2.30
N ASN A 136 20.18 11.67 3.44
CA ASN A 136 20.65 10.96 4.63
C ASN A 136 19.75 9.77 4.98
N GLY A 137 19.32 9.03 3.95
CA GLY A 137 18.47 7.87 4.12
C GLY A 137 19.21 6.68 4.72
N PRO A 138 18.48 5.73 5.32
CA PRO A 138 19.06 4.51 5.89
C PRO A 138 19.67 3.61 4.82
N CYS A 139 20.77 2.95 5.16
CA CYS A 139 21.34 1.85 4.38
C CYS A 139 20.54 0.57 4.60
N TYR A 140 20.47 -0.29 3.58
CA TYR A 140 20.24 -1.71 3.85
C TYR A 140 21.57 -2.37 4.18
N SER A 141 21.52 -3.52 4.85
CA SER A 141 22.71 -4.25 5.27
C SER A 141 22.83 -5.54 4.48
N VAL A 142 24.05 -5.89 4.10
CA VAL A 142 24.40 -7.18 3.49
C VAL A 142 25.47 -7.86 4.32
N MET A 143 25.54 -9.18 4.22
CA MET A 143 26.59 -9.95 4.88
C MET A 143 27.89 -9.77 4.11
N ASN A 144 29.01 -9.52 4.79
CA ASN A 144 30.32 -9.44 4.14
C ASN A 144 30.72 -10.81 3.55
N ALA A 145 31.67 -10.82 2.61
CA ALA A 145 32.13 -12.04 1.95
C ALA A 145 32.64 -13.13 2.91
N ALA A 146 33.13 -12.73 4.09
CA ALA A 146 33.61 -13.64 5.13
C ALA A 146 32.48 -14.24 6.00
N GLY A 147 31.24 -13.74 5.92
CA GLY A 147 30.12 -14.19 6.77
C GLY A 147 30.24 -13.78 8.24
N THR A 148 31.07 -12.78 8.55
CA THR A 148 31.44 -12.39 9.92
C THR A 148 30.86 -11.06 10.37
N ALA A 149 30.34 -10.23 9.45
CA ALA A 149 29.77 -8.94 9.80
C ALA A 149 28.70 -8.48 8.81
N ALA A 150 27.78 -7.65 9.30
CA ALA A 150 26.91 -6.83 8.46
C ALA A 150 27.69 -5.61 7.96
N VAL A 151 27.61 -5.35 6.66
CA VAL A 151 28.21 -4.18 6.00
C VAL A 151 27.13 -3.43 5.23
N PRO A 152 27.28 -2.11 4.99
CA PRO A 152 26.35 -1.36 4.17
C PRO A 152 26.18 -1.98 2.78
N GLY A 153 24.92 -2.06 2.33
CA GLY A 153 24.56 -2.49 0.99
C GLY A 153 24.93 -1.48 -0.08
N GLY A 154 24.71 -1.85 -1.34
CA GLY A 154 25.06 -1.04 -2.51
C GLY A 154 24.22 0.24 -2.70
N ASN A 155 23.23 0.51 -1.84
CA ASN A 155 22.48 1.76 -1.88
C ASN A 155 23.22 2.94 -1.21
N CYS A 156 24.30 2.68 -0.49
CA CYS A 156 24.99 3.67 0.31
C CYS A 156 26.37 4.03 -0.21
N ALA A 157 26.75 5.28 0.03
CA ALA A 157 28.09 5.78 -0.22
C ALA A 157 28.52 6.72 0.92
N PRO A 158 29.84 6.87 1.17
CA PRO A 158 30.35 7.85 2.12
C PRO A 158 29.95 9.27 1.70
N ASN A 159 29.44 10.06 2.65
CA ASN A 159 29.02 11.43 2.38
C ASN A 159 29.74 12.43 3.32
N PRO A 160 30.52 13.39 2.79
CA PRO A 160 31.23 14.39 3.59
C PRO A 160 30.34 15.24 4.49
N LYS A 161 29.08 15.46 4.11
CA LYS A 161 28.10 16.20 4.91
C LYS A 161 27.76 15.51 6.24
N TYR A 162 28.03 14.21 6.34
CA TYR A 162 27.72 13.36 7.49
C TYR A 162 28.98 12.64 8.00
N ASN A 163 30.10 13.37 8.12
CA ASN A 163 31.37 12.84 8.63
C ASN A 163 31.89 11.61 7.86
N ASN A 164 31.71 11.60 6.52
CA ASN A 164 32.03 10.47 5.64
C ASN A 164 31.33 9.15 6.02
N THR A 165 30.21 9.22 6.72
CA THR A 165 29.37 8.05 7.02
C THR A 165 28.67 7.56 5.77
N ASN A 166 28.45 6.25 5.68
CA ASN A 166 27.66 5.64 4.60
C ASN A 166 26.18 5.98 4.77
N VAL A 167 25.63 6.71 3.80
CA VAL A 167 24.23 7.13 3.76
C VAL A 167 23.63 6.87 2.37
N ALA A 168 22.31 6.77 2.29
CA ALA A 168 21.60 6.61 1.01
C ALA A 168 20.93 7.93 0.57
N ASP A 169 21.20 8.39 -0.66
CA ASP A 169 20.32 9.37 -1.31
C ASP A 169 19.08 8.64 -1.85
N LEU A 170 17.94 8.87 -1.20
CA LEU A 170 16.68 8.23 -1.56
C LEU A 170 15.84 9.04 -2.55
N ARG A 171 16.36 10.16 -3.08
CA ARG A 171 15.64 10.93 -4.10
C ARG A 171 15.28 10.07 -5.31
N GLY A 172 14.02 10.17 -5.73
CA GLY A 172 13.43 9.39 -6.82
C GLY A 172 13.05 7.96 -6.45
N LYS A 173 13.40 7.48 -5.25
CA LYS A 173 13.05 6.13 -4.78
C LYS A 173 11.59 6.06 -4.33
N THR A 174 11.01 4.86 -4.44
CA THR A 174 9.61 4.62 -4.13
C THR A 174 9.38 4.55 -2.63
N LEU A 175 8.24 5.03 -2.16
CA LEU A 175 7.85 4.82 -0.77
C LEU A 175 7.51 3.34 -0.51
N PRO A 176 7.77 2.85 0.71
CA PRO A 176 7.30 1.54 1.15
C PRO A 176 5.78 1.42 1.05
N ASN A 177 5.30 0.20 0.79
CA ASN A 177 3.87 -0.13 0.75
C ASN A 177 3.06 0.64 -0.30
N ALA A 178 3.72 1.19 -1.32
CA ALA A 178 3.09 1.95 -2.40
C ALA A 178 3.19 1.18 -3.74
N PRO A 179 2.38 0.13 -3.97
CA PRO A 179 2.28 -0.48 -5.30
C PRO A 179 1.85 0.59 -6.30
N LYS A 180 2.53 0.64 -7.45
CA LYS A 180 2.28 1.64 -8.48
C LYS A 180 0.94 1.48 -9.16
N VAL A 181 0.47 0.25 -9.34
CA VAL A 181 -0.82 -0.02 -9.97
C VAL A 181 -1.65 -0.92 -9.08
N LYS A 182 -2.90 -0.57 -8.87
CA LYS A 182 -3.92 -1.42 -8.24
C LYS A 182 -5.15 -1.49 -9.12
N ILE A 183 -5.70 -2.69 -9.26
CA ILE A 183 -6.91 -2.97 -10.02
C ILE A 183 -7.86 -3.75 -9.12
N ASN A 184 -9.14 -3.36 -9.08
CA ASN A 184 -10.21 -4.19 -8.55
C ASN A 184 -11.29 -4.32 -9.61
N LEU A 185 -11.78 -5.53 -9.85
CA LEU A 185 -12.87 -5.85 -10.75
C LEU A 185 -13.89 -6.68 -9.98
N GLY A 186 -15.17 -6.39 -10.19
CA GLY A 186 -16.28 -7.13 -9.62
C GLY A 186 -17.35 -7.40 -10.66
N ALA A 187 -17.96 -8.57 -10.56
CA ALA A 187 -19.12 -8.96 -11.34
C ALA A 187 -20.15 -9.63 -10.44
N GLN A 188 -21.41 -9.29 -10.63
CA GLN A 188 -22.55 -9.99 -10.05
C GLN A 188 -23.51 -10.35 -11.17
N TYR A 189 -23.89 -11.63 -11.21
CA TYR A 189 -24.87 -12.15 -12.14
C TYR A 189 -26.02 -12.78 -11.36
N ASP A 190 -27.21 -12.18 -11.44
CA ASP A 190 -28.43 -12.66 -10.81
C ASP A 190 -29.26 -13.45 -11.83
N LEU A 191 -29.49 -14.73 -11.54
CA LEU A 191 -30.28 -15.65 -12.36
C LEU A 191 -31.70 -15.69 -11.82
N ALA A 192 -32.62 -15.00 -12.50
CA ALA A 192 -34.04 -15.11 -12.22
C ALA A 192 -34.53 -16.52 -12.55
N LEU A 193 -35.20 -17.16 -11.59
CA LEU A 193 -35.81 -18.49 -11.74
C LEU A 193 -37.33 -18.35 -11.53
N PRO A 194 -38.12 -17.98 -12.56
CA PRO A 194 -39.52 -17.60 -12.40
C PRO A 194 -40.37 -18.65 -11.67
N ASP A 195 -40.18 -19.93 -12.00
CA ASP A 195 -40.96 -21.06 -11.47
C ASP A 195 -40.48 -21.57 -10.10
N ARG A 196 -39.54 -20.86 -9.46
CA ARG A 196 -38.98 -21.23 -8.15
C ARG A 196 -39.28 -20.16 -7.10
N SER A 197 -39.23 -20.55 -5.83
CA SER A 197 -39.40 -19.64 -4.68
C SER A 197 -38.14 -18.82 -4.35
N PHE A 198 -37.05 -19.06 -5.08
CA PHE A 198 -35.76 -18.40 -4.92
C PHE A 198 -35.19 -18.05 -6.29
N ASP A 199 -34.30 -17.05 -6.32
CA ASP A 199 -33.42 -16.77 -7.44
C ASP A 199 -32.00 -17.24 -7.11
N ALA A 200 -31.18 -17.48 -8.13
CA ALA A 200 -29.77 -17.84 -7.94
C ALA A 200 -28.87 -16.65 -8.27
N PHE A 201 -27.64 -16.65 -7.76
CA PHE A 201 -26.66 -15.62 -8.08
C PHE A 201 -25.26 -16.18 -8.17
N VAL A 202 -24.41 -15.48 -8.91
CA VAL A 202 -22.96 -15.70 -8.98
C VAL A 202 -22.26 -14.36 -8.76
N THR A 203 -21.23 -14.35 -7.93
CA THR A 203 -20.35 -13.21 -7.75
C THR A 203 -18.92 -13.59 -8.09
N ALA A 204 -18.19 -12.67 -8.73
CA ALA A 204 -16.77 -12.81 -8.98
C ALA A 204 -16.08 -11.50 -8.60
N ALA A 205 -14.93 -11.59 -7.97
CA ALA A 205 -14.08 -10.45 -7.67
C ALA A 205 -12.62 -10.78 -7.99
N TYR A 206 -11.93 -9.85 -8.64
CA TYR A 206 -10.51 -9.96 -8.91
C TYR A 206 -9.82 -8.68 -8.47
N ARG A 207 -8.81 -8.82 -7.60
CA ARG A 207 -7.93 -7.72 -7.22
C ARG A 207 -6.51 -8.02 -7.68
N TRP A 208 -5.80 -7.03 -8.18
CA TRP A 208 -4.41 -7.15 -8.59
C TRP A 208 -3.63 -5.93 -8.14
N GLN A 209 -2.36 -6.14 -7.80
CA GLN A 209 -1.42 -5.06 -7.54
C GLN A 209 -0.05 -5.37 -8.14
N SER A 210 0.64 -4.31 -8.57
CA SER A 210 2.02 -4.38 -9.04
C SER A 210 2.98 -4.76 -7.91
N ALA A 211 4.25 -4.97 -8.27
CA ALA A 211 5.30 -5.19 -7.28
C ALA A 211 5.36 -4.06 -6.23
N THR A 212 5.70 -4.42 -5.00
CA THR A 212 5.72 -3.53 -3.83
C THR A 212 7.07 -3.65 -3.12
N GLN A 213 7.70 -2.51 -2.86
CA GLN A 213 8.83 -2.38 -1.94
C GLN A 213 8.29 -2.19 -0.52
N PHE A 214 8.77 -2.97 0.45
CA PHE A 214 8.37 -2.91 1.85
C PHE A 214 9.32 -2.09 2.75
N SER A 215 10.51 -1.73 2.27
CA SER A 215 11.51 -1.01 3.06
C SER A 215 11.94 0.33 2.47
N LEU A 216 12.10 1.33 3.33
CA LEU A 216 12.49 2.69 2.94
C LEU A 216 13.93 2.74 2.40
N ASN A 217 14.82 1.94 2.99
CA ASN A 217 16.22 1.82 2.55
C ASN A 217 16.38 1.15 1.16
N GLN A 218 15.28 0.72 0.53
CA GLN A 218 15.27 0.10 -0.79
C GLN A 218 15.99 -1.25 -0.84
N ASP A 219 15.98 -2.01 0.25
CA ASP A 219 16.51 -3.38 0.27
C ASP A 219 15.85 -4.22 -0.85
N PRO A 220 16.62 -4.84 -1.76
CA PRO A 220 16.07 -5.67 -2.83
C PRO A 220 15.36 -6.93 -2.31
N GLU A 221 15.74 -7.44 -1.14
CA GLU A 221 15.12 -8.63 -0.51
C GLU A 221 13.72 -8.34 0.06
N THR A 222 13.35 -7.06 0.16
CA THR A 222 12.03 -6.62 0.63
C THR A 222 11.10 -6.21 -0.50
N ILE A 223 11.35 -6.67 -1.73
CA ILE A 223 10.46 -6.49 -2.87
C ILE A 223 9.60 -7.74 -3.06
N GLN A 224 8.28 -7.57 -2.99
CA GLN A 224 7.34 -8.59 -3.41
C GLN A 224 6.91 -8.36 -4.86
N ALA A 225 6.96 -9.42 -5.66
CA ALA A 225 6.46 -9.41 -7.03
C ALA A 225 4.94 -9.11 -7.09
N ALA A 226 4.49 -8.66 -8.26
CA ALA A 226 3.08 -8.43 -8.53
C ALA A 226 2.25 -9.71 -8.31
N TYR A 227 1.02 -9.53 -7.84
CA TYR A 227 0.10 -10.65 -7.62
C TYR A 227 -1.35 -10.22 -7.79
N GLY A 228 -2.20 -11.22 -8.08
CA GLY A 228 -3.64 -11.07 -8.14
C GLY A 228 -4.34 -12.13 -7.33
N LEU A 229 -5.56 -11.82 -6.88
CA LEU A 229 -6.40 -12.68 -6.07
C LEU A 229 -7.80 -12.67 -6.67
N ALA A 230 -8.28 -13.86 -7.02
CA ALA A 230 -9.62 -14.11 -7.52
C ALA A 230 -10.47 -14.75 -6.43
N ASN A 231 -11.69 -14.24 -6.25
CA ASN A 231 -12.70 -14.76 -5.36
C ASN A 231 -13.96 -15.04 -6.18
N ILE A 232 -14.65 -16.12 -5.86
CA ILE A 232 -15.92 -16.49 -6.49
C ILE A 232 -16.93 -16.87 -5.41
N GLY A 233 -18.17 -16.48 -5.62
CA GLY A 233 -19.30 -16.87 -4.79
C GLY A 233 -20.49 -17.27 -5.65
N PHE A 234 -21.34 -18.12 -5.11
CA PHE A 234 -22.60 -18.48 -5.74
C PHE A 234 -23.60 -18.90 -4.68
N GLY A 235 -24.87 -18.82 -4.98
CA GLY A 235 -25.90 -19.15 -4.00
C GLY A 235 -27.31 -18.94 -4.49
N ILE A 236 -28.23 -19.01 -3.54
CA ILE A 236 -29.65 -18.78 -3.76
C ILE A 236 -30.17 -17.77 -2.74
N LYS A 237 -31.18 -17.01 -3.15
CA LYS A 237 -31.88 -16.03 -2.32
C LYS A 237 -33.38 -16.23 -2.48
N ALA A 238 -34.09 -16.40 -1.37
CA ALA A 238 -35.55 -16.47 -1.39
C ALA A 238 -36.13 -15.17 -1.97
N LYS A 239 -37.15 -15.27 -2.82
CA LYS A 239 -37.84 -14.09 -3.39
C LYS A 239 -38.56 -13.26 -2.33
N THR A 240 -38.86 -13.85 -1.19
CA THR A 240 -39.44 -13.21 -0.01
C THR A 240 -38.39 -12.57 0.91
N ASP A 241 -37.10 -12.61 0.53
CA ASP A 241 -35.96 -12.19 1.34
C ASP A 241 -35.78 -12.93 2.68
N ALA A 242 -36.57 -13.99 2.94
CA ALA A 242 -36.54 -14.74 4.19
C ALA A 242 -35.20 -15.46 4.45
N TYR A 243 -34.51 -15.89 3.39
CA TYR A 243 -33.18 -16.49 3.52
C TYR A 243 -32.29 -16.22 2.31
N LYS A 244 -30.97 -16.28 2.55
CA LYS A 244 -29.93 -16.33 1.53
C LYS A 244 -28.89 -17.37 1.91
N LEU A 245 -28.69 -18.38 1.05
CA LEU A 245 -27.63 -19.37 1.21
C LEU A 245 -26.52 -19.05 0.21
N SER A 246 -25.31 -18.81 0.71
CA SER A 246 -24.15 -18.42 -0.08
C SER A 246 -23.00 -19.38 0.13
N PHE A 247 -22.38 -19.83 -0.95
CA PHE A 247 -21.11 -20.54 -1.00
C PHE A 247 -20.05 -19.58 -1.54
N PHE A 248 -18.85 -19.61 -0.99
CA PHE A 248 -17.75 -18.80 -1.51
C PHE A 248 -16.43 -19.55 -1.47
N VAL A 249 -15.55 -19.19 -2.40
CA VAL A 249 -14.15 -19.56 -2.46
C VAL A 249 -13.33 -18.28 -2.57
N ASN A 250 -12.54 -17.99 -1.55
CA ASN A 250 -11.61 -16.87 -1.55
C ASN A 250 -10.21 -17.37 -1.88
N ASN A 251 -9.47 -16.56 -2.64
CA ASN A 251 -8.15 -16.91 -3.18
C ASN A 251 -8.22 -18.22 -4.00
N LEU A 252 -9.05 -18.22 -5.04
CA LEU A 252 -9.37 -19.36 -5.91
C LEU A 252 -8.13 -20.11 -6.42
N PHE A 253 -7.06 -19.36 -6.72
CA PHE A 253 -5.80 -19.88 -7.26
C PHE A 253 -4.72 -20.16 -6.20
N ASP A 254 -5.07 -20.12 -4.91
CA ASP A 254 -4.15 -20.40 -3.78
C ASP A 254 -2.85 -19.58 -3.83
N LYS A 255 -2.96 -18.31 -4.20
CA LYS A 255 -1.81 -17.42 -4.31
C LYS A 255 -1.34 -17.01 -2.92
N ARG A 256 -0.12 -17.40 -2.57
CA ARG A 256 0.58 -16.95 -1.36
C ARG A 256 1.23 -15.59 -1.59
N TYR A 257 1.07 -14.71 -0.61
CA TYR A 257 1.62 -13.36 -0.63
C TYR A 257 1.85 -12.86 0.80
N ALA A 258 2.78 -11.93 0.93
CA ALA A 258 3.13 -11.24 2.16
C ALA A 258 2.42 -9.89 2.28
N THR A 259 2.06 -9.50 3.49
CA THR A 259 1.63 -8.15 3.87
C THR A 259 2.78 -7.31 4.43
N GLY A 260 3.94 -7.93 4.64
CA GLY A 260 5.18 -7.28 5.04
C GLY A 260 6.38 -8.19 4.75
N LEU A 261 7.46 -7.59 4.28
CA LEU A 261 8.77 -8.24 4.17
C LEU A 261 9.77 -7.45 5.01
N GLY A 262 10.60 -8.18 5.74
CA GLY A 262 11.73 -7.64 6.49
C GLY A 262 12.98 -8.43 6.13
N ASN A 263 14.12 -7.74 6.08
CA ASN A 263 15.42 -8.37 5.89
C ASN A 263 16.36 -7.86 6.97
N THR A 264 17.03 -8.77 7.65
CA THR A 264 17.93 -8.44 8.76
C THR A 264 19.08 -9.42 8.83
N ILE A 265 20.21 -8.97 9.37
CA ILE A 265 21.35 -9.84 9.68
C ILE A 265 21.37 -10.01 11.18
N GLY A 266 21.26 -11.26 11.61
CA GLY A 266 21.20 -11.60 13.03
C GLY A 266 21.98 -12.86 13.35
N SER A 267 22.43 -12.95 14.60
CA SER A 267 22.98 -14.18 15.15
C SER A 267 21.83 -15.09 15.53
N ILE A 268 21.66 -16.21 14.82
CA ILE A 268 20.83 -17.31 15.32
C ILE A 268 21.72 -18.28 16.07
N TYR A 269 21.40 -18.47 17.34
CA TYR A 269 22.01 -19.47 18.20
C TYR A 269 21.04 -20.66 18.32
N SER A 270 21.52 -21.85 17.98
CA SER A 270 20.80 -23.10 18.27
C SER A 270 21.65 -23.94 19.20
N VAL A 271 21.14 -24.19 20.42
CA VAL A 271 21.73 -25.14 21.37
C VAL A 271 21.81 -26.57 20.84
N ARG A 272 21.14 -26.87 19.72
CA ARG A 272 21.15 -28.18 19.05
C ARG A 272 22.02 -28.23 17.79
N ALA A 273 22.62 -27.12 17.38
CA ALA A 273 23.54 -27.12 16.25
C ALA A 273 24.91 -27.68 16.67
N PRO A 274 25.59 -28.49 15.83
CA PRO A 274 26.92 -29.04 16.11
C PRO A 274 27.99 -27.97 16.39
N ASN A 275 27.74 -26.74 15.95
CA ASN A 275 28.57 -25.56 16.08
C ASN A 275 27.88 -24.57 17.03
N ALA A 276 28.30 -24.58 18.29
CA ALA A 276 27.77 -23.76 19.38
C ALA A 276 28.14 -22.25 19.27
N ASN A 277 28.79 -21.83 18.18
CA ASN A 277 29.12 -20.43 17.97
C ASN A 277 27.98 -19.70 17.24
N PRO A 278 27.58 -18.49 17.67
CA PRO A 278 26.61 -17.69 16.95
C PRO A 278 27.19 -17.35 15.57
N HIS A 279 26.57 -17.90 14.52
CA HIS A 279 26.85 -17.50 13.15
C HIS A 279 25.87 -16.41 12.75
N LEU A 280 26.40 -15.33 12.15
CA LEU A 280 25.55 -14.35 11.49
C LEU A 280 24.97 -14.99 10.24
N VAL A 281 23.68 -14.78 10.05
CA VAL A 281 22.99 -15.17 8.83
C VAL A 281 22.10 -14.02 8.37
N ASN A 282 21.83 -13.99 7.07
CA ASN A 282 20.77 -13.15 6.55
C ASN A 282 19.41 -13.82 6.79
N ILE A 283 18.50 -13.09 7.42
CA ILE A 283 17.16 -13.55 7.78
C ILE A 283 16.15 -12.69 7.04
N THR A 284 15.47 -13.30 6.07
CA THR A 284 14.32 -12.69 5.41
C THR A 284 13.05 -13.16 6.11
N GLN A 285 12.34 -12.22 6.71
CA GLN A 285 11.06 -12.43 7.38
C GLN A 285 9.93 -12.01 6.45
N TRP A 286 8.84 -12.76 6.50
CA TRP A 286 7.61 -12.41 5.80
C TRP A 286 6.43 -12.52 6.74
N MET A 287 5.49 -11.59 6.61
CA MET A 287 4.22 -11.60 7.33
C MET A 287 3.15 -12.10 6.37
N PRO A 288 2.57 -13.29 6.55
CA PRO A 288 1.51 -13.77 5.68
C PRO A 288 0.23 -12.96 5.92
N ALA A 289 -0.51 -12.71 4.85
CA ALA A 289 -1.87 -12.19 4.98
C ALA A 289 -2.79 -13.21 5.65
N ARG A 290 -3.90 -12.78 6.26
CA ARG A 290 -4.91 -13.71 6.81
C ARG A 290 -5.48 -14.66 5.75
N ASP A 291 -5.62 -14.19 4.51
CA ASP A 291 -6.18 -14.88 3.35
C ASP A 291 -5.08 -15.33 2.36
N TYR A 292 -3.86 -15.57 2.84
CA TYR A 292 -2.73 -16.00 2.00
C TYR A 292 -2.86 -17.40 1.41
N THR A 293 -3.80 -18.21 1.92
CA THR A 293 -4.18 -19.53 1.36
C THR A 293 -5.64 -19.51 0.94
N ARG A 294 -5.98 -20.39 -0.01
CA ARG A 294 -7.37 -20.62 -0.41
C ARG A 294 -8.21 -21.10 0.77
N TYR A 295 -9.41 -20.53 0.91
CA TYR A 295 -10.41 -21.04 1.84
C TYR A 295 -11.81 -20.89 1.26
N PHE A 296 -12.70 -21.76 1.72
CA PHE A 296 -14.10 -21.80 1.32
C PHE A 296 -15.00 -21.68 2.54
N GLY A 297 -16.24 -21.29 2.31
CA GLY A 297 -17.22 -21.25 3.38
C GLY A 297 -18.65 -21.22 2.85
N VAL A 298 -19.55 -21.46 3.78
CA VAL A 298 -20.99 -21.39 3.57
C VAL A 298 -21.54 -20.37 4.55
N ARG A 299 -22.45 -19.52 4.10
CA ARG A 299 -23.17 -18.56 4.93
C ARG A 299 -24.66 -18.71 4.68
N LEU A 300 -25.42 -18.81 5.77
CA LEU A 300 -26.88 -18.72 5.76
C LEU A 300 -27.27 -17.42 6.47
N ASP A 301 -27.85 -16.49 5.72
CA ASP A 301 -28.48 -15.29 6.26
C ASP A 301 -29.99 -15.53 6.33
N MET A 302 -30.63 -15.22 7.46
CA MET A 302 -32.06 -15.40 7.68
C MET A 302 -32.67 -14.10 8.21
N SER A 303 -33.91 -13.82 7.82
CA SER A 303 -34.71 -12.72 8.38
C SER A 303 -36.00 -13.30 8.96
N PHE A 304 -36.37 -12.84 10.15
CA PHE A 304 -37.49 -13.32 10.96
C PHE A 304 -38.51 -12.21 11.17
#